data_AF-A0A950SKU3-F1
#
_entry.id   AF-A0A950SKU3-F1
#
_cell.length_a   1.000
_cell.length_b   1.000
_cell.length_c   1.000
_cell.angle_alpha   90.00
_cell.angle_beta   90.00
_cell.angle_gamma   90.00
#
_symmetry.space_group_name_H-M   'P 1'
#
loop_
_entity.id
_entity.type
_entity.pdbx_description
1 polymer ?
#
loop_
_entity_poly.entity_id
_entity_poly.type
_entity_poly.pdbx_seq_one_letter_code
_entity_poly.pdbx_strand_id
1 'polypeptide(L)' 'RLATGPAAIVLAEPDSILATGAIVAQALYRRTCPVVVLGPDEYAIVASVASADVRGEGDVARVVVP' A
#
# COMPACT_ATOMS: atom_id res chain seq x y z
N ARG A 1 8.08 -9.85 -11.21
CA ARG A 1 8.27 -10.52 -12.53
C ARG A 1 7.17 -11.55 -12.84
N LEU A 2 6.69 -12.32 -11.86
CA LEU A 2 5.62 -13.32 -12.06
C LEU A 2 4.19 -12.75 -12.07
N ALA A 3 4.02 -11.43 -12.00
CA ALA A 3 2.71 -10.76 -11.83
C ALA A 3 1.91 -11.20 -10.57
N THR A 4 2.57 -11.88 -9.62
CA THR A 4 1.99 -12.33 -8.34
C THR A 4 2.30 -11.40 -7.17
N GLY A 5 2.74 -10.17 -7.45
CA GLY A 5 2.98 -9.18 -6.40
C GLY A 5 1.66 -8.71 -5.79
N PRO A 6 1.69 -8.16 -4.57
CA PRO A 6 0.50 -7.58 -3.96
C PRO A 6 0.00 -6.38 -4.78
N ALA A 7 -1.31 -6.13 -4.72
CA ALA A 7 -1.90 -4.93 -5.33
C ALA A 7 -1.54 -3.65 -4.54
N ALA A 8 -1.38 -3.77 -3.23
CA ALA A 8 -0.93 -2.72 -2.31
C ALA A 8 -0.41 -3.37 -1.02
N ILE A 9 0.35 -2.60 -0.23
CA ILE A 9 0.81 -2.98 1.10
C ILE A 9 0.26 -1.97 2.10
N VAL A 10 -0.42 -2.45 3.15
CA VAL A 10 -0.95 -1.63 4.25
C VAL A 10 -0.19 -1.98 5.52
N LEU A 11 0.28 -0.97 6.24
CA LEU A 11 1.12 -1.11 7.43
C LEU A 11 0.52 -0.34 8.61
N ALA A 12 0.68 -0.87 9.82
CA ALA A 12 0.33 -0.14 11.06
C ALA A 12 1.43 0.85 11.48
N GLU A 13 2.67 0.62 11.03
CA GLU A 13 3.83 1.43 11.35
C GLU A 13 4.66 1.70 10.09
N PRO A 14 5.37 2.84 10.00
CA PRO A 14 6.24 3.12 8.86
C PRO A 14 7.39 2.11 8.71
N ASP A 15 7.61 1.65 7.47
CA ASP A 15 8.75 0.81 7.09
C ASP A 15 9.54 1.45 5.95
N SER A 16 10.79 1.83 6.23
CA SER A 16 11.66 2.53 5.27
C SER A 16 12.14 1.63 4.13
N ILE A 17 12.27 0.32 4.35
CA ILE A 17 12.69 -0.64 3.33
C ILE A 17 11.58 -0.76 2.29
N LEU A 18 10.34 -0.94 2.74
CA LEU A 18 9.19 -1.07 1.85
C LEU A 18 8.91 0.24 1.08
N ALA A 19 8.97 1.39 1.76
CA ALA A 19 8.80 2.69 1.12
C ALA A 19 9.88 2.95 0.05
N THR A 20 11.15 2.71 0.39
CA THR A 20 12.26 2.88 -0.57
C THR A 20 12.11 1.92 -1.75
N GLY A 21 11.77 0.66 -1.48
CA GLY A 21 11.54 -0.35 -2.52
C GLY A 21 10.45 0.06 -3.51
N ALA A 22 9.34 0.62 -3.02
CA ALA A 22 8.25 1.11 -3.86
C ALA A 22 8.67 2.31 -4.73
N ILE A 23 9.37 3.28 -4.15
CA ILE A 23 9.88 4.46 -4.88
C ILE A 23 10.88 4.03 -5.96
N VAL A 24 11.84 3.18 -5.63
CA VAL A 24 12.83 2.65 -6.57
C VAL A 24 12.15 1.82 -7.66
N ALA A 25 11.16 1.00 -7.32
CA ALA A 25 10.41 0.21 -8.30
C ALA A 25 9.64 1.10 -9.29
N GLN A 26 9.06 2.20 -8.82
CA GLN A 26 8.42 3.19 -9.69
C GLN A 26 9.44 3.86 -10.60
N ALA A 27 10.59 4.29 -10.07
CA ALA A 27 11.62 4.98 -10.83
C ALA A 27 12.28 4.08 -11.90
N LEU A 28 12.63 2.84 -11.54
CA LEU A 28 13.37 1.94 -12.42
C LEU A 28 12.46 1.13 -13.35
N TYR A 29 11.26 0.76 -12.89
CA TYR A 29 10.40 -0.19 -13.60
C TYR A 29 9.05 0.39 -13.99
N ARG A 30 8.73 1.64 -13.63
CA ARG A 30 7.41 2.27 -13.84
C ARG A 30 6.26 1.42 -13.30
N ARG A 31 6.52 0.73 -12.18
CA ARG A 31 5.56 -0.12 -11.50
C ARG A 31 5.23 0.47 -10.15
N THR A 32 3.96 0.79 -9.95
CA THR A 32 3.43 1.30 -8.70
C THR A 32 2.87 0.15 -7.86
N CYS A 33 3.36 0.03 -6.63
CA CYS A 33 2.71 -0.74 -5.56
C CYS A 33 2.51 0.23 -4.40
N PRO A 34 1.28 0.71 -4.14
CA PRO A 34 1.03 1.63 -3.04
C PRO A 34 1.46 1.02 -1.70
N VAL A 35 2.21 1.78 -0.91
CA VAL A 35 2.56 1.45 0.47
C VAL A 35 1.88 2.49 1.35
N VAL A 36 0.92 2.06 2.15
CA VAL A 36 0.08 2.95 2.97
C VAL A 36 0.29 2.64 4.43
N VAL A 37 0.60 3.66 5.22
CA VAL A 37 0.63 3.56 6.68
C VAL A 37 -0.69 4.12 7.21
N LEU A 38 -1.36 3.35 8.04
CA LEU A 38 -2.61 3.76 8.70
C LEU A 38 -2.36 3.97 10.19
N GLY A 39 -3.20 4.80 10.82
CA GLY A 39 -3.27 4.84 12.28
C GLY A 39 -3.77 3.52 12.86
N PRO A 40 -3.59 3.28 14.17
CA PRO A 40 -3.94 2.01 14.79
C PRO A 40 -5.41 1.61 14.60
N ASP A 41 -6.33 2.57 14.71
CA ASP A 41 -7.77 2.34 14.59
C ASP A 41 -8.17 2.03 13.14
N GLU A 42 -7.66 2.81 12.17
CA GLU A 42 -7.91 2.56 10.76
C GLU A 42 -7.31 1.23 10.30
N TYR A 43 -6.12 0.89 10.79
CA TYR A 43 -5.48 -0.39 10.52
C TYR A 43 -6.32 -1.56 11.05
N ALA A 44 -6.84 -1.45 12.28
CA ALA A 44 -7.70 -2.47 12.87
C ALA A 44 -9.01 -2.66 12.06
N ILE A 45 -9.61 -1.58 11.57
CA ILE A 45 -10.79 -1.63 10.68
C ILE A 45 -10.45 -2.39 9.40
N VAL A 46 -9.36 -2.02 8.72
CA VAL A 46 -8.94 -2.68 7.47
C VAL A 46 -8.60 -4.15 7.69
N ALA A 47 -7.97 -4.50 8.83
CA ALA A 47 -7.66 -5.89 9.18
C ALA A 47 -8.91 -6.73 9.50
N SER A 48 -10.03 -6.09 9.83
CA SER A 48 -11.29 -6.78 10.17
C SER A 48 -12.17 -7.12 8.96
N VAL A 49 -11.90 -6.54 7.79
CA VAL A 49 -12.68 -6.79 6.56
C VAL A 49 -12.02 -7.83 5.67
N ALA A 50 -12.82 -8.56 4.90
CA ALA A 50 -12.30 -9.58 3.98
C ALA A 50 -11.56 -8.98 2.77
N SER A 51 -11.89 -7.74 2.39
CA SER A 51 -11.27 -7.03 1.27
C SER A 51 -11.40 -5.52 1.44
N ALA A 52 -10.43 -4.78 0.92
CA ALA A 52 -10.43 -3.33 0.84
C ALA A 52 -9.91 -2.88 -0.54
N ASP A 53 -10.42 -1.75 -1.02
CA ASP A 53 -9.94 -1.08 -2.22
C ASP A 53 -8.82 -0.11 -1.86
N VAL A 54 -7.73 -0.10 -2.62
CA VAL A 54 -6.69 0.93 -2.51
C VAL A 54 -6.67 1.76 -3.78
N ARG A 55 -6.85 3.08 -3.63
CA ARG A 55 -6.84 4.04 -4.74
C ARG A 55 -5.67 4.98 -4.58
N GLY A 56 -4.75 4.96 -5.54
CA GLY A 56 -3.63 5.89 -5.62
C GLY A 56 -3.95 7.06 -6.56
N GLU A 57 -3.68 8.28 -6.09
CA GLU A 57 -3.75 9.51 -6.88
C GLU A 57 -2.45 10.31 -6.64
N GLY A 58 -1.55 10.29 -7.63
CA GLY A 58 -0.21 10.84 -7.47
C GLY A 58 0.57 10.16 -6.35
N ASP A 59 1.05 10.95 -5.39
CA ASP A 59 1.82 10.47 -4.22
C ASP A 59 0.92 10.15 -3.02
N VAL A 60 -0.40 10.26 -3.17
CA VAL A 60 -1.38 9.98 -2.10
C VAL A 60 -2.12 8.68 -2.42
N ALA A 61 -2.32 7.85 -1.40
CA ALA A 61 -3.15 6.66 -1.51
C ALA A 61 -4.23 6.67 -0.42
N ARG A 62 -5.42 6.19 -0.79
CA ARG A 62 -6.55 6.02 0.12
C ARG A 62 -6.97 4.55 0.16
N VAL A 63 -7.17 4.03 1.36
CA VAL A 63 -7.80 2.73 1.59
C VAL A 63 -9.30 2.95 1.81
N VAL A 64 -10.13 2.20 1.08
CA VAL A 64 -11.59 2.25 1.15
C VAL A 64 -12.07 0.86 1.54
N VAL A 65 -12.71 0.78 2.70
CA VAL A 65 -13.37 -0.43 3.19
C VAL A 65 -14.86 -0.38 2.83
N PRO A 66 -15.52 -1.54 2.61
CA PRO A 66 -16.96 -1.61 2.38
C PRO A 66 -17.79 -1.20 3.61
#